data_AF-A0A3S1IDJ7-F1
#
_entry.id   AF-A0A3S1IDJ7-F1
#
_cell.length_a   1.000
_cell.length_b   1.000
_cell.length_c   1.000
_cell.angle_alpha   90.00
_cell.angle_beta   90.00
_cell.angle_gamma   90.00
#
_symmetry.space_group_name_H-M   'P 1'
#
loop_
_entity.id
_entity.type
_entity.pdbx_description
1 polymer ?
#
loop_
_entity_poly.entity_id
_entity_poly.type
_entity_poly.pdbx_seq_one_letter_code
_entity_poly.pdbx_strand_id
1 'polypeptide(L)'
;PHGLGHAVWCARDVIGNEPFALLLPDMVSFGAPGCLAETVDLYQRTGGNVIAVERCDPTETSKYGIVGCGADVGSGFEVTAMVEKPAPANAPSNYYINGRYILQPEIFALLGNQQRGAGNEIQLTDAMVRLAQNQAFFAQPFNGRMFDCGSKEGFIQANIAFALARDDMKGPIFEMLEEFVRSHERRVEAA
;
A
#
# COMPACT_ATOMS: atom_id res chain seq x y z
N PRO A 1 6.96 2.71 -20.00
CA PRO A 1 5.88 1.92 -19.37
C PRO A 1 4.59 2.76 -19.37
N HIS A 2 3.39 2.16 -19.41
CA HIS A 2 2.12 2.89 -19.53
C HIS A 2 1.44 3.21 -18.18
N GLY A 3 2.00 2.78 -17.06
CA GLY A 3 1.45 2.94 -15.71
C GLY A 3 0.83 1.68 -15.12
N LEU A 4 0.62 1.68 -13.80
CA LEU A 4 0.03 0.56 -13.05
C LEU A 4 -1.37 0.21 -13.57
N GLY A 5 -2.19 1.20 -13.89
CA GLY A 5 -3.54 0.97 -14.40
C GLY A 5 -3.53 0.19 -15.72
N HIS A 6 -2.57 0.45 -16.61
CA HIS A 6 -2.40 -0.36 -17.82
C HIS A 6 -1.98 -1.80 -17.50
N ALA A 7 -1.06 -2.00 -16.55
CA ALA A 7 -0.62 -3.33 -16.14
C ALA A 7 -1.79 -4.16 -15.57
N VAL A 8 -2.64 -3.55 -14.74
CA VAL A 8 -3.87 -4.18 -14.22
C VAL A 8 -4.84 -4.49 -15.37
N TRP A 9 -5.06 -3.55 -16.30
CA TRP A 9 -5.95 -3.75 -17.44
C TRP A 9 -5.52 -4.90 -18.36
N CYS A 10 -4.22 -5.18 -18.48
CA CYS A 10 -3.70 -6.32 -19.24
C CYS A 10 -4.12 -7.67 -18.65
N ALA A 11 -4.43 -7.75 -17.35
CA ALA A 11 -4.85 -9.00 -16.69
C ALA A 11 -6.36 -9.31 -16.87
N ARG A 12 -7.15 -8.39 -17.43
CA ARG A 12 -8.62 -8.52 -17.52
C ARG A 12 -9.10 -9.79 -18.22
N ASP A 13 -8.39 -10.25 -19.25
CA ASP A 13 -8.80 -11.42 -20.05
C ASP A 13 -8.57 -12.74 -19.26
N VAL A 14 -7.66 -12.71 -18.29
CA VAL A 14 -7.39 -13.84 -17.38
C VAL A 14 -8.34 -13.83 -16.18
N ILE A 15 -8.64 -12.65 -15.65
CA ILE A 15 -9.51 -12.47 -14.47
C ILE A 15 -11.00 -12.62 -14.85
N GLY A 16 -11.40 -12.14 -16.02
CA GLY A 16 -12.79 -12.14 -16.45
C GLY A 16 -13.66 -11.18 -15.64
N ASN A 17 -14.85 -11.63 -15.26
CA ASN A 17 -15.85 -10.83 -14.53
C ASN A 17 -15.96 -11.25 -13.06
N GLU A 18 -14.83 -11.45 -12.40
CA GLU A 18 -14.76 -11.82 -10.99
C GLU A 18 -14.02 -10.75 -10.18
N PRO A 19 -14.39 -10.54 -8.89
CA PRO A 19 -13.57 -9.78 -7.97
C PRO A 19 -12.16 -10.37 -7.88
N PHE A 20 -11.14 -9.51 -7.79
CA PHE A 20 -9.76 -9.97 -7.79
C PHE A 20 -8.91 -9.25 -6.75
N ALA A 21 -7.92 -9.96 -6.23
CA ALA A 21 -6.88 -9.38 -5.40
C ALA A 21 -5.76 -8.81 -6.28
N LEU A 22 -5.31 -7.60 -5.97
CA LEU A 22 -4.12 -6.98 -6.56
C LEU A 22 -3.07 -6.80 -5.47
N LEU A 23 -1.83 -7.23 -5.77
CA LEU A 23 -0.70 -7.12 -4.86
C LEU A 23 0.45 -6.43 -5.60
N LEU A 24 0.90 -5.30 -5.08
CA LEU A 24 2.14 -4.68 -5.54
C LEU A 24 3.33 -5.49 -4.98
N PRO A 25 4.18 -6.08 -5.84
CA PRO A 25 5.21 -7.04 -5.42
C PRO A 25 6.40 -6.41 -4.71
N ASP A 26 6.59 -5.11 -4.90
CA ASP A 26 7.57 -4.26 -4.21
C ASP A 26 7.13 -3.88 -2.79
N MET A 27 5.83 -3.98 -2.47
CA MET A 27 5.33 -3.79 -1.11
C MET A 27 5.38 -5.13 -0.38
N VAL A 28 6.24 -5.26 0.63
CA VAL A 28 6.43 -6.50 1.43
C VAL A 28 5.80 -6.36 2.81
N SER A 29 4.88 -7.27 3.15
CA SER A 29 4.16 -7.28 4.42
C SER A 29 4.90 -8.06 5.50
N PHE A 30 5.01 -7.47 6.68
CA PHE A 30 5.60 -8.08 7.87
C PHE A 30 4.60 -8.02 9.03
N GLY A 31 4.23 -9.19 9.56
CA GLY A 31 3.24 -9.33 10.64
C GLY A 31 2.31 -10.52 10.41
N ALA A 32 1.56 -10.87 11.45
CA ALA A 32 0.53 -11.90 11.42
C ALA A 32 -0.74 -11.39 12.13
N PRO A 33 -1.95 -11.59 11.57
CA PRO A 33 -2.22 -12.18 10.25
C PRO A 33 -1.67 -11.32 9.09
N GLY A 34 -1.53 -11.92 7.90
CA GLY A 34 -0.98 -11.23 6.73
C GLY A 34 -1.92 -10.14 6.20
N CYS A 35 -1.38 -9.09 5.57
CA CYS A 35 -2.16 -7.92 5.12
C CYS A 35 -3.34 -8.28 4.21
N LEU A 36 -3.13 -9.18 3.23
CA LEU A 36 -4.22 -9.61 2.35
C LEU A 36 -5.28 -10.42 3.11
N ALA A 37 -4.90 -11.20 4.12
CA ALA A 37 -5.87 -11.97 4.91
C ALA A 37 -6.82 -11.04 5.67
N GLU A 38 -6.29 -10.01 6.34
CA GLU A 38 -7.12 -8.98 7.00
C GLU A 38 -8.03 -8.24 6.00
N THR A 39 -7.51 -7.98 4.79
CA THR A 39 -8.28 -7.32 3.72
C THR A 39 -9.43 -8.21 3.24
N VAL A 40 -9.19 -9.52 3.10
CA VAL A 40 -10.21 -10.51 2.74
C VAL A 40 -11.27 -10.63 3.84
N ASP A 41 -10.87 -10.60 5.12
CA ASP A 41 -11.81 -10.65 6.25
C ASP A 41 -12.78 -9.45 6.22
N LEU A 42 -12.27 -8.25 5.92
CA LEU A 42 -13.14 -7.08 5.73
C LEU A 42 -14.05 -7.24 4.50
N TYR A 43 -13.50 -7.69 3.37
CA TYR A 43 -14.28 -7.94 2.14
C TYR A 43 -15.40 -8.96 2.33
N GLN A 44 -15.20 -10.03 3.10
CA GLN A 44 -16.25 -11.00 3.40
C GLN A 44 -17.44 -10.37 4.14
N ARG A 45 -17.22 -9.26 4.86
CA ARG A 45 -18.26 -8.53 5.58
C ARG A 45 -18.93 -7.46 4.74
N THR A 46 -18.16 -6.75 3.91
CA THR A 46 -18.65 -5.57 3.19
C THR A 46 -19.00 -5.82 1.73
N GLY A 47 -18.39 -6.83 1.12
CA GLY A 47 -18.29 -6.94 -0.33
C GLY A 47 -17.60 -5.72 -0.94
N GLY A 48 -17.89 -5.48 -2.22
CA GLY A 48 -17.44 -4.26 -2.93
C GLY A 48 -15.93 -4.16 -3.06
N ASN A 49 -15.41 -2.93 -2.99
CA ASN A 49 -13.98 -2.67 -3.15
C ASN A 49 -13.33 -2.49 -1.78
N VAL A 50 -12.23 -3.18 -1.52
CA VAL A 50 -11.49 -3.07 -0.26
C VAL A 50 -10.02 -2.79 -0.54
N ILE A 51 -9.46 -1.80 0.13
CA ILE A 51 -8.04 -1.43 0.02
C ILE A 51 -7.37 -1.50 1.39
N ALA A 52 -6.17 -2.07 1.45
CA ALA A 52 -5.40 -2.02 2.69
C ALA A 52 -4.68 -0.68 2.81
N VAL A 53 -4.63 -0.17 4.04
CA VAL A 53 -4.04 1.13 4.34
C VAL A 53 -3.14 1.07 5.57
N GLU A 54 -2.18 1.98 5.62
CA GLU A 54 -1.33 2.22 6.78
C GLU A 54 -1.19 3.72 7.03
N ARG A 55 -0.74 4.08 8.24
CA ARG A 55 -0.47 5.49 8.55
C ARG A 55 0.92 5.87 8.08
N CYS A 56 1.02 6.98 7.36
CA CYS A 56 2.30 7.65 7.11
C CYS A 56 2.47 8.83 8.06
N ASP A 57 3.69 9.38 8.12
CA ASP A 57 3.89 10.72 8.65
C ASP A 57 3.05 11.71 7.81
N PRO A 58 2.29 12.63 8.42
CA PRO A 58 1.47 13.60 7.68
C PRO A 58 2.26 14.43 6.63
N THR A 59 3.55 14.65 6.87
CA THR A 59 4.44 15.39 5.94
C THR A 59 4.81 14.57 4.70
N GLU A 60 4.61 13.25 4.72
CA GLU A 60 4.96 12.32 3.63
C GLU A 60 3.77 11.96 2.72
N THR A 61 2.60 12.55 2.96
CA THR A 61 1.37 12.27 2.19
C THR A 61 1.52 12.49 0.68
N SER A 62 2.44 13.35 0.25
CA SER A 62 2.75 13.58 -1.17
C SER A 62 3.45 12.43 -1.88
N LYS A 63 3.88 11.39 -1.14
CA LYS A 63 4.51 10.19 -1.70
C LYS A 63 3.48 9.14 -2.14
N TYR A 64 2.26 9.19 -1.61
CA TYR A 64 1.32 8.07 -1.69
C TYR A 64 -0.10 8.49 -2.13
N GLY A 65 -0.92 7.51 -2.51
CA GLY A 65 -2.37 7.70 -2.57
C GLY A 65 -2.95 7.69 -1.16
N ILE A 66 -3.69 8.74 -0.79
CA ILE A 66 -4.24 8.92 0.56
C ILE A 66 -5.77 8.82 0.52
N VAL A 67 -6.35 8.14 1.52
CA VAL A 67 -7.79 7.93 1.63
C VAL A 67 -8.41 8.80 2.72
N GLY A 68 -9.66 9.22 2.55
CA GLY A 68 -10.49 9.82 3.60
C GLY A 68 -11.14 8.75 4.47
N CYS A 69 -11.34 9.06 5.76
CA CYS A 69 -11.99 8.17 6.72
C CYS A 69 -13.47 8.52 6.88
N GLY A 70 -14.35 7.54 6.69
CA GLY A 70 -15.79 7.62 6.92
C GLY A 70 -16.24 6.86 8.16
N ALA A 71 -17.43 6.26 8.10
CA ALA A 71 -17.97 5.46 9.19
C ALA A 71 -17.19 4.16 9.38
N ASP A 72 -17.06 3.71 10.63
CA ASP A 72 -16.41 2.45 10.97
C ASP A 72 -17.24 1.25 10.50
N VAL A 73 -16.55 0.24 9.97
CA VAL A 73 -17.15 -1.02 9.48
C VAL A 73 -16.29 -2.21 9.90
N GLY A 74 -16.53 -2.72 11.11
CA GLY A 74 -15.74 -3.81 11.70
C GLY A 74 -14.31 -3.38 12.00
N SER A 75 -13.33 -4.02 11.39
CA SER A 75 -11.90 -3.68 11.55
C SER A 75 -11.43 -2.52 10.67
N GLY A 76 -12.27 -2.07 9.74
CA GLY A 76 -11.96 -0.99 8.79
C GLY A 76 -12.98 0.14 8.81
N PHE A 77 -12.98 0.93 7.76
CA PHE A 77 -13.88 2.09 7.61
C PHE A 77 -14.28 2.32 6.15
N GLU A 78 -15.38 3.03 5.93
CA GLU A 78 -15.80 3.49 4.60
C GLU A 78 -14.86 4.58 4.07
N VAL A 79 -14.46 4.49 2.80
CA VAL A 79 -13.57 5.47 2.16
C VAL A 79 -14.40 6.62 1.60
N THR A 80 -14.19 7.83 2.13
CA THR A 80 -14.94 9.04 1.73
C THR A 80 -14.28 9.83 0.60
N ALA A 81 -12.97 9.66 0.43
CA ALA A 81 -12.19 10.32 -0.61
C ALA A 81 -10.95 9.47 -0.95
N MET A 82 -10.44 9.61 -2.17
CA MET A 82 -9.15 9.07 -2.58
C MET A 82 -8.42 10.13 -3.37
N VAL A 83 -7.19 10.47 -2.96
CA VAL A 83 -6.38 11.50 -3.61
C VAL A 83 -4.98 10.96 -3.86
N GLU A 84 -4.53 11.00 -5.11
CA GLU A 84 -3.18 10.59 -5.49
C GLU A 84 -2.18 11.70 -5.13
N LYS A 85 -1.21 11.39 -4.25
CA LYS A 85 -0.07 12.26 -3.91
C LYS A 85 -0.47 13.69 -3.49
N PRO A 86 -1.41 13.87 -2.55
CA PRO A 86 -1.81 15.20 -2.10
C PRO A 86 -0.66 15.92 -1.40
N ALA A 87 -0.64 17.25 -1.51
CA ALA A 87 0.15 18.05 -0.57
C ALA A 87 -0.36 17.82 0.87
N PRO A 88 0.50 17.86 1.89
CA PRO A 88 0.09 17.64 3.29
C PRO A 88 -1.13 18.45 3.76
N ALA A 89 -1.22 19.71 3.33
CA ALA A 89 -2.35 20.58 3.67
C ALA A 89 -3.69 20.18 3.02
N ASN A 90 -3.65 19.36 1.97
CA ASN A 90 -4.81 18.92 1.19
C ASN A 90 -5.11 17.43 1.39
N ALA A 91 -4.34 16.73 2.23
CA ALA A 91 -4.52 15.30 2.45
C ALA A 91 -5.80 15.05 3.27
N PRO A 92 -6.70 14.15 2.83
CA PRO A 92 -7.96 13.89 3.54
C PRO A 92 -7.77 13.13 4.85
N SER A 93 -6.61 12.47 5.03
CA SER A 93 -6.14 11.87 6.28
C SER A 93 -4.62 11.64 6.17
N ASN A 94 -4.05 10.78 7.01
CA ASN A 94 -2.71 10.22 6.85
C ASN A 94 -2.70 8.70 6.58
N TYR A 95 -3.82 8.13 6.15
CA TYR A 95 -3.89 6.74 5.70
C TYR A 95 -3.54 6.62 4.23
N TYR A 96 -2.40 5.98 3.95
CA TYR A 96 -1.95 5.71 2.59
C TYR A 96 -2.32 4.31 2.14
N ILE A 97 -2.57 4.15 0.84
CA ILE A 97 -2.86 2.86 0.20
C ILE A 97 -1.56 2.06 0.09
N ASN A 98 -1.47 0.93 0.79
CA ASN A 98 -0.19 0.22 0.98
C ASN A 98 0.11 -0.87 -0.07
N GLY A 99 -0.69 -0.95 -1.13
CA GLY A 99 -0.44 -1.87 -2.24
C GLY A 99 -1.11 -3.24 -2.12
N ARG A 100 -2.17 -3.38 -1.31
CA ARG A 100 -3.10 -4.53 -1.36
C ARG A 100 -4.52 -4.06 -1.63
N TYR A 101 -5.18 -4.72 -2.57
CA TYR A 101 -6.52 -4.36 -3.02
C TYR A 101 -7.35 -5.62 -3.25
N ILE A 102 -8.66 -5.50 -3.04
CA ILE A 102 -9.70 -6.36 -3.59
C ILE A 102 -10.60 -5.45 -4.40
N LEU A 103 -10.65 -5.65 -5.71
CA LEU A 103 -11.31 -4.75 -6.65
C LEU A 103 -12.40 -5.48 -7.42
N GLN A 104 -13.47 -4.75 -7.73
CA GLN A 104 -14.56 -5.24 -8.57
C GLN A 104 -14.19 -5.14 -10.06
N PRO A 105 -14.67 -6.09 -10.90
CA PRO A 105 -14.25 -6.22 -12.30
C PRO A 105 -14.62 -5.01 -13.17
N GLU A 106 -15.61 -4.20 -12.78
CA GLU A 106 -16.00 -2.98 -13.48
C GLU A 106 -14.84 -1.98 -13.62
N ILE A 107 -13.82 -2.08 -12.77
CA ILE A 107 -12.62 -1.25 -12.88
C ILE A 107 -11.91 -1.43 -14.24
N PHE A 108 -11.99 -2.61 -14.86
CA PHE A 108 -11.37 -2.84 -16.17
C PHE A 108 -11.98 -1.99 -17.29
N ALA A 109 -13.30 -1.77 -17.25
CA ALA A 109 -13.97 -0.88 -18.21
C ALA A 109 -13.55 0.58 -18.03
N LEU A 110 -13.34 1.00 -16.78
CA LEU A 110 -12.84 2.35 -16.47
C LEU A 110 -11.41 2.53 -16.93
N LEU A 111 -10.54 1.54 -16.67
CA LEU A 111 -9.15 1.52 -17.10
C LEU A 111 -9.01 1.52 -18.63
N GLY A 112 -9.88 0.83 -19.35
CA GLY A 112 -9.86 0.80 -20.82
C GLY A 112 -10.12 2.15 -21.49
N ASN A 113 -10.78 3.07 -20.78
CA ASN A 113 -11.10 4.42 -21.25
C ASN A 113 -10.38 5.52 -20.43
N GLN A 114 -9.38 5.14 -19.62
CA GLN A 114 -8.67 6.05 -18.72
C GLN A 114 -7.63 6.88 -19.48
N GLN A 115 -7.68 8.20 -19.31
CA GLN A 115 -6.63 9.10 -19.80
C GLN A 115 -5.40 9.04 -18.90
N ARG A 116 -4.25 9.47 -19.43
CA ARG A 116 -3.01 9.58 -18.64
C ARG A 116 -3.16 10.70 -17.60
N GLY A 117 -2.81 10.40 -16.37
CA GLY A 117 -2.86 11.32 -15.23
C GLY A 117 -1.46 11.70 -14.75
N ALA A 118 -1.24 11.60 -13.43
CA ALA A 118 0.04 11.89 -12.80
C ALA A 118 1.20 11.11 -13.46
N GLY A 119 2.33 11.79 -13.70
CA GLY A 119 3.51 11.18 -14.32
C GLY A 119 3.33 10.78 -15.79
N ASN A 120 2.27 11.24 -16.47
CA ASN A 120 1.92 10.85 -17.84
C ASN A 120 1.64 9.34 -17.98
N GLU A 121 1.06 8.73 -16.94
CA GLU A 121 0.76 7.31 -16.84
C GLU A 121 -0.74 7.06 -16.62
N ILE A 122 -1.23 5.87 -16.99
CA ILE A 122 -2.58 5.42 -16.65
C ILE A 122 -2.54 4.95 -15.19
N GLN A 123 -3.11 5.77 -14.30
CA GLN A 123 -3.11 5.51 -12.85
C GLN A 123 -4.31 4.65 -12.43
N LEU A 124 -4.06 3.71 -11.51
CA LEU A 124 -5.12 2.90 -10.92
C LEU A 124 -6.02 3.74 -9.99
N THR A 125 -5.43 4.66 -9.22
CA THR A 125 -6.15 5.54 -8.28
C THR A 125 -7.23 6.35 -8.98
N ASP A 126 -6.95 6.90 -10.16
CA ASP A 126 -7.93 7.67 -10.93
C ASP A 126 -9.13 6.81 -11.36
N ALA A 127 -8.89 5.54 -11.73
CA ALA A 127 -9.97 4.61 -12.06
C ALA A 127 -10.77 4.22 -10.81
N MET A 128 -10.13 4.04 -9.65
CA MET A 128 -10.82 3.80 -8.37
C MET A 128 -11.69 4.99 -7.95
N VAL A 129 -11.20 6.22 -8.11
CA VAL A 129 -11.99 7.44 -7.84
C VAL A 129 -13.25 7.48 -8.72
N ARG A 130 -13.15 7.12 -9.99
CA ARG A 130 -14.31 7.03 -10.89
C ARG A 130 -15.25 5.89 -10.49
N LEU A 131 -14.71 4.74 -10.07
CA LEU A 131 -15.51 3.61 -9.61
C LEU A 131 -16.28 3.95 -8.33
N ALA A 132 -15.65 4.70 -7.43
CA ALA A 132 -16.20 5.13 -6.15
C ALA A 132 -17.47 6.00 -6.28
N GLN A 133 -17.74 6.56 -7.47
CA GLN A 133 -18.98 7.28 -7.75
C GLN A 133 -20.22 6.37 -7.81
N ASN A 134 -20.01 5.07 -8.06
CA ASN A 134 -21.10 4.11 -8.26
C ASN A 134 -21.00 2.89 -7.32
N GLN A 135 -19.85 2.65 -6.72
CA GLN A 135 -19.60 1.52 -5.82
C GLN A 135 -18.91 2.00 -4.55
N ALA A 136 -19.27 1.40 -3.41
CA ALA A 136 -18.61 1.68 -2.14
C ALA A 136 -17.15 1.17 -2.14
N PHE A 137 -16.30 1.89 -1.42
CA PHE A 137 -14.94 1.49 -1.09
C PHE A 137 -14.79 1.44 0.43
N PHE A 138 -14.06 0.44 0.91
CA PHE A 138 -13.71 0.29 2.31
C PHE A 138 -12.18 0.18 2.46
N ALA A 139 -11.66 0.69 3.56
CA ALA A 139 -10.25 0.62 3.88
C ALA A 139 -10.04 -0.28 5.10
N GLN A 140 -9.07 -1.20 5.00
CA GLN A 140 -8.60 -2.04 6.09
C GLN A 140 -7.25 -1.51 6.59
N PRO A 141 -7.18 -0.87 7.77
CA PRO A 141 -5.91 -0.61 8.44
C PRO A 141 -5.15 -1.91 8.67
N PHE A 142 -3.94 -2.03 8.15
CA PHE A 142 -3.10 -3.20 8.38
C PHE A 142 -2.45 -3.11 9.77
N ASN A 143 -2.59 -4.16 10.57
CA ASN A 143 -2.01 -4.20 11.93
C ASN A 143 -0.52 -4.57 11.96
N GLY A 144 0.03 -5.04 10.83
CA GLY A 144 1.46 -5.27 10.67
C GLY A 144 2.19 -4.03 10.15
N ARG A 145 3.26 -4.26 9.41
CA ARG A 145 4.07 -3.22 8.77
C ARG A 145 4.28 -3.57 7.29
N MET A 146 4.01 -2.64 6.39
CA MET A 146 4.53 -2.73 5.02
C MET A 146 5.91 -2.09 4.89
N PHE A 147 6.74 -2.71 4.07
CA PHE A 147 8.00 -2.16 3.60
C PHE A 147 7.93 -1.90 2.09
N ASP A 148 8.31 -0.70 1.68
CA ASP A 148 8.49 -0.34 0.26
C ASP A 148 9.89 -0.78 -0.21
N CYS A 149 9.96 -2.00 -0.75
CA CYS A 149 11.17 -2.55 -1.37
C CYS A 149 11.42 -2.02 -2.79
N GLY A 150 10.56 -1.15 -3.32
CA GLY A 150 10.85 -0.36 -4.52
C GLY A 150 11.88 0.74 -4.25
N SER A 151 11.96 1.19 -2.99
CA SER A 151 13.01 2.10 -2.51
C SER A 151 14.24 1.35 -1.98
N LYS A 152 15.43 1.95 -2.16
CA LYS A 152 16.69 1.39 -1.63
C LYS A 152 16.67 1.28 -0.10
N GLU A 153 16.11 2.28 0.56
CA GLU A 153 16.01 2.32 2.02
C GLU A 153 15.04 1.26 2.53
N GLY A 154 13.81 1.22 2.00
CA GLY A 154 12.81 0.26 2.42
C GLY A 154 13.23 -1.19 2.14
N PHE A 155 13.97 -1.45 1.05
CA PHE A 155 14.58 -2.76 0.80
C PHE A 155 15.54 -3.18 1.92
N ILE A 156 16.43 -2.29 2.38
CA ILE A 156 17.36 -2.58 3.49
C ILE A 156 16.59 -2.78 4.79
N GLN A 157 15.63 -1.89 5.09
CA GLN A 157 14.80 -1.98 6.29
C GLN A 157 14.04 -3.30 6.35
N ALA A 158 13.46 -3.76 5.24
CA ALA A 158 12.78 -5.04 5.15
C ALA A 158 13.74 -6.19 5.49
N ASN A 159 14.88 -6.27 4.82
CA ASN A 159 15.84 -7.36 5.07
C ASN A 159 16.29 -7.42 6.54
N ILE A 160 16.56 -6.26 7.16
CA ILE A 160 16.91 -6.19 8.59
C ILE A 160 15.75 -6.67 9.46
N ALA A 161 14.53 -6.18 9.22
CA ALA A 161 13.37 -6.56 10.02
C ALA A 161 13.08 -8.07 9.96
N PHE A 162 13.11 -8.65 8.77
CA PHE A 162 12.93 -10.08 8.58
C PHE A 162 14.06 -10.91 9.21
N ALA A 163 15.31 -10.46 9.11
CA ALA A 163 16.44 -11.14 9.73
C ALA A 163 16.37 -11.11 11.27
N LEU A 164 15.98 -9.97 11.86
CA LEU A 164 15.80 -9.82 13.30
C LEU A 164 14.59 -10.59 13.86
N ALA A 165 13.64 -10.98 13.00
CA ALA A 165 12.49 -11.79 13.37
C ALA A 165 12.77 -13.31 13.36
N ARG A 166 13.92 -13.73 12.84
CA ARG A 166 14.30 -15.14 12.67
C ARG A 166 15.29 -15.58 13.74
N ASP A 167 14.98 -16.64 14.47
CA ASP A 167 15.83 -17.12 15.58
C ASP A 167 17.24 -17.53 15.12
N ASP A 168 17.38 -18.06 13.90
CA ASP A 168 18.67 -18.48 13.33
C ASP A 168 19.54 -17.31 12.85
N MET A 169 18.97 -16.12 12.69
CA MET A 169 19.66 -14.94 12.15
C MET A 169 19.76 -13.78 13.13
N LYS A 170 18.79 -13.63 14.04
CA LYS A 170 18.64 -12.46 14.91
C LYS A 170 19.89 -12.14 15.70
N GLY A 171 20.52 -13.14 16.33
CA GLY A 171 21.72 -12.95 17.15
C GLY A 171 22.88 -12.33 16.34
N PRO A 172 23.42 -13.03 15.32
CA PRO A 172 24.51 -12.52 14.50
C PRO A 172 24.21 -11.17 13.82
N ILE A 173 22.98 -10.96 13.35
CA ILE A 173 22.59 -9.70 12.69
C ILE A 173 22.51 -8.55 13.69
N PHE A 174 21.98 -8.78 14.88
CA PHE A 174 21.91 -7.76 15.92
C PHE A 174 23.31 -7.31 16.35
N GLU A 175 24.23 -8.25 16.60
CA GLU A 175 25.62 -7.97 16.94
C GLU A 175 26.33 -7.14 15.85
N MET A 176 26.14 -7.52 14.58
CA MET A 176 26.69 -6.78 13.43
C MET A 176 26.19 -5.34 13.36
N LEU A 177 24.88 -5.12 13.60
CA LEU A 177 24.29 -3.79 13.57
C LEU A 177 24.82 -2.91 14.71
N GLU A 178 24.98 -3.44 15.91
CA GLU A 178 25.59 -2.71 17.02
C GLU A 178 27.03 -2.26 16.68
N GLU A 179 27.83 -3.13 16.07
CA GLU A 179 29.19 -2.80 15.65
C GLU A 179 29.19 -1.67 14.61
N PHE A 180 28.31 -1.72 13.62
CA PHE A 180 28.19 -0.67 12.60
C PHE A 180 27.81 0.68 13.21
N VAL A 181 26.87 0.71 14.15
CA VAL A 181 26.47 1.94 14.85
C VAL A 181 27.65 2.51 15.63
N ARG A 182 28.31 1.71 16.49
CA ARG A 182 29.49 2.15 17.26
C ARG A 182 30.65 2.59 16.36
N SER A 183 30.83 1.96 15.20
CA SER A 183 31.84 2.39 14.23
C SER A 183 31.47 3.71 13.55
N HIS A 184 30.20 3.98 13.31
CA HIS A 184 29.74 5.23 12.72
C HIS A 184 29.89 6.39 13.69
N GLU A 185 29.45 6.24 14.94
CA GLU A 185 29.57 7.24 16.00
C GLU A 185 31.03 7.67 16.21
N ARG A 186 31.96 6.71 16.34
CA ARG A 186 33.40 7.01 16.47
C ARG A 186 33.98 7.79 15.29
N ARG A 187 33.46 7.60 14.07
CA ARG A 187 33.92 8.35 12.88
C ARG A 187 33.36 9.76 12.87
N VAL A 188 32.13 9.95 13.33
CA VAL A 188 31.48 11.26 13.44
C VAL A 188 32.15 12.10 14.53
N GLU A 189 32.48 11.50 15.69
CA GLU A 189 33.19 12.20 16.77
C GLU A 189 34.63 12.62 16.39
N ALA A 190 35.26 11.87 15.48
CA ALA A 190 36.63 12.14 15.03
C ALA A 190 36.72 13.18 13.89
N ALA A 191 35.59 13.60 13.30
CA ALA A 191 35.50 14.52 12.17
C ALA A 191 35.14 15.94 12.63
#